data_AF-A0A356L2J1-F1
#
_entry.id   AF-A0A356L2J1-F1
#
_cell.length_a   1.000
_cell.length_b   1.000
_cell.length_c   1.000
_cell.angle_alpha   90.00
_cell.angle_beta   90.00
_cell.angle_gamma   90.00
#
_symmetry.space_group_name_H-M   'P 1'
#
loop_
_entity.id
_entity.type
_entity.pdbx_description
1 polymer ?
#
loop_
_entity_poly.entity_id
_entity_poly.type
_entity_poly.pdbx_seq_one_letter_code
_entity_poly.pdbx_strand_id
1 'polypeptide(L)' 'SVTIEIDGEYAYGYLRSEAGVHRLVRISPFNAQAKRQTSFVSCDVMPDIETDIDIEIRPEDIKM' A
#
# COMPACT_ATOMS: atom_id res chain seq x y z
N SER A 1 -2.68 11.05 0.00
CA SER A 1 -2.07 9.73 -0.22
C SER A 1 -0.63 9.94 -0.64
N VAL A 2 0.21 8.93 -0.46
CA VAL A 2 1.61 8.93 -0.92
C VAL A 2 1.88 7.55 -1.50
N THR A 3 2.64 7.49 -2.59
CA THR A 3 3.12 6.25 -3.18
C THR A 3 4.63 6.38 -3.27
N ILE A 4 5.34 5.35 -2.82
CA ILE A 4 6.80 5.33 -2.73
C ILE A 4 7.27 3.99 -3.27
N GLU A 5 8.32 4.01 -4.06
CA GLU A 5 9.03 2.84 -4.56
C GLU A 5 10.29 2.63 -3.70
N ILE A 6 10.54 1.37 -3.31
CA ILE A 6 11.65 1.02 -2.41
C ILE A 6 12.45 -0.09 -3.07
N ASP A 7 13.62 0.28 -3.58
CA ASP A 7 14.58 -0.64 -4.18
C ASP A 7 15.55 -1.18 -3.12
N GLY A 8 15.68 -2.50 -3.08
CA GLY A 8 16.63 -3.17 -2.20
C GLY A 8 16.42 -4.67 -2.12
N GLU A 9 17.45 -5.37 -1.67
CA GLU A 9 17.38 -6.81 -1.46
C GLU A 9 16.33 -7.14 -0.39
N TYR A 10 15.40 -8.05 -0.71
CA TYR A 10 14.29 -8.43 0.17
C TYR A 10 13.40 -7.27 0.65
N ALA A 11 13.31 -6.14 -0.08
CA ALA A 11 12.53 -4.97 0.31
C ALA A 11 11.06 -5.31 0.66
N TYR A 12 10.39 -6.09 -0.18
CA TYR A 12 9.03 -6.58 0.11
C TYR A 12 8.97 -7.43 1.38
N GLY A 13 9.97 -8.30 1.60
CA GLY A 13 10.02 -9.18 2.76
C GLY A 13 10.05 -8.42 4.08
N TYR A 14 10.80 -7.33 4.14
CA TYR A 14 10.85 -6.46 5.33
C TYR A 14 9.57 -5.64 5.51
N LEU A 15 9.03 -5.08 4.42
CA LEU A 15 7.90 -4.16 4.49
C LEU A 15 6.55 -4.86 4.60
N ARG A 16 6.46 -6.16 4.29
CA ARG A 16 5.23 -6.93 4.41
C ARG A 16 4.60 -6.86 5.80
N SER A 17 5.39 -6.70 6.87
CA SER A 17 4.86 -6.56 8.23
C SER A 17 4.18 -5.22 8.50
N GLU A 18 4.49 -4.19 7.71
CA GLU A 18 3.91 -2.84 7.83
C GLU A 18 2.58 -2.71 7.08
N ALA A 19 2.15 -3.74 6.35
CA ALA A 19 0.87 -3.75 5.67
C ALA A 19 -0.28 -3.85 6.68
N GLY A 20 -1.19 -2.86 6.68
CA GLY A 20 -2.36 -2.84 7.54
C GLY A 20 -2.78 -1.44 7.98
N VAL A 21 -3.61 -1.40 9.04
CA VAL A 21 -4.14 -0.14 9.59
C VAL A 21 -3.40 0.24 10.86
N HIS A 22 -2.70 1.37 10.85
CA HIS A 22 -1.96 1.88 12.00
C HIS A 22 -2.80 2.90 12.76
N ARG A 23 -2.80 2.79 14.10
CA ARG A 23 -3.59 3.63 15.01
C ARG A 23 -2.71 4.61 15.76
N LEU A 24 -2.99 5.91 15.63
CA LEU A 24 -2.34 6.98 16.37
C LEU A 24 -3.30 7.59 17.39
N VAL A 25 -2.92 7.54 18.67
CA VAL A 25 -3.68 8.17 19.76
C VAL A 25 -2.84 9.30 20.36
N ARG A 26 -3.24 10.55 20.13
CA ARG A 26 -2.52 11.74 20.63
C ARG A 26 -3.46 12.91 20.91
N ILE A 27 -2.98 13.91 21.64
CA ILE A 27 -3.65 15.22 21.66
C ILE A 27 -3.23 15.95 20.39
N SER A 28 -4.20 16.28 19.54
CA SER A 28 -3.93 16.94 18.27
C SER A 28 -3.57 18.42 18.50
N PRO A 29 -2.46 18.92 17.93
CA PRO A 29 -2.14 20.35 17.99
C PRO A 29 -3.17 21.21 17.22
N PHE A 30 -3.99 20.58 16.38
CA PHE A 30 -5.05 21.23 15.60
C PHE A 30 -6.41 21.23 16.32
N ASN A 31 -6.53 20.60 17.48
CA ASN A 31 -7.77 20.58 18.24
C ASN A 31 -7.75 21.65 19.34
N ALA A 32 -8.54 22.71 19.17
CA ALA A 32 -8.66 23.82 20.11
C ALA A 32 -9.12 23.40 21.53
N GLN A 33 -9.76 22.23 21.67
CA GLN A 33 -10.28 21.73 22.95
C GLN A 33 -9.30 20.78 23.68
N ALA A 34 -8.07 20.60 23.17
CA ALA A 34 -7.03 19.73 23.74
C ALA A 34 -7.49 18.29 24.06
N LYS A 35 -8.55 17.81 23.41
CA LYS A 35 -9.06 16.45 23.62
C LYS A 35 -8.16 15.44 22.91
N ARG A 36 -7.97 14.29 23.56
CA ARG A 36 -7.30 13.12 22.96
C ARG A 36 -8.10 12.65 21.75
N GLN A 37 -7.44 12.57 20.60
CA GLN A 37 -8.01 12.09 19.35
C GLN A 37 -7.33 10.78 18.94
N THR A 38 -8.10 9.93 18.26
CA THR A 38 -7.63 8.69 17.66
C THR A 38 -7.75 8.82 16.14
N SER A 39 -6.66 8.60 15.44
CA SER A 39 -6.59 8.60 13.98
C SER A 39 -6.11 7.24 13.49
N PHE A 40 -6.50 6.90 12.27
CA PHE A 40 -6.12 5.65 11.60
C PHE A 40 -5.51 5.98 10.24
N VAL A 41 -4.52 5.19 9.83
CA VAL A 41 -3.90 5.27 8.49
C VAL A 41 -3.77 3.85 7.94
N SER A 42 -4.10 3.66 6.66
CA SER A 42 -3.87 2.40 5.96
C SER A 42 -2.52 2.45 5.25
N CYS A 43 -1.75 1.37 5.35
CA CYS A 43 -0.52 1.16 4.61
C CYS A 43 -0.67 -0.13 3.81
N ASP A 44 -0.54 -0.02 2.49
CA ASP A 44 -0.56 -1.15 1.57
C ASP A 44 0.85 -1.34 0.99
N VAL A 45 1.31 -2.58 0.97
CA VAL A 45 2.64 -2.96 0.47
C VAL A 45 2.47 -4.01 -0.61
N MET A 46 2.93 -3.70 -1.82
CA MET A 46 2.88 -4.57 -2.98
C MET A 46 4.30 -4.77 -3.51
N PRO A 47 4.70 -6.01 -3.84
CA PRO A 47 5.96 -6.23 -4.51
C PRO A 47 5.86 -5.71 -5.95
N ASP A 48 6.95 -5.16 -6.48
CA ASP A 48 7.06 -4.96 -7.92
C ASP A 48 7.42 -6.29 -8.58
N ILE A 49 6.66 -6.66 -9.60
CA ILE A 49 6.81 -7.89 -10.36
C ILE A 49 6.86 -7.51 -11.82
N GLU A 50 8.03 -7.61 -12.44
CA GLU A 50 8.17 -7.45 -13.89
C GLU A 50 7.29 -8.49 -14.59
N THR A 51 6.21 -7.97 -15.18
CA THR A 51 5.19 -8.79 -15.84
C THR A 51 5.39 -8.62 -17.34
N ASP A 52 6.49 -9.17 -17.88
CA ASP A 52 6.68 -9.30 -19.33
C ASP A 52 5.96 -10.59 -19.76
N ILE A 53 4.62 -10.54 -19.73
CA ILE A 53 3.78 -11.64 -20.19
C ILE A 53 3.34 -11.30 -21.62
N ASP A 54 3.95 -11.96 -22.58
CA ASP A 54 3.53 -11.94 -23.98
C ASP A 54 2.23 -12.76 -24.11
N ILE A 55 1.09 -12.12 -23.86
CA ILE A 55 -0.23 -12.76 -23.95
C ILE A 55 -0.68 -12.71 -25.42
N GLU A 56 -0.31 -13.71 -26.20
CA GLU A 56 -0.94 -13.96 -27.50
C GLU A 56 -2.37 -14.47 -27.30
N ILE A 57 -3.35 -13.58 -27.46
CA ILE A 57 -4.76 -13.97 -27.50
C ILE A 57 -5.02 -14.63 -28.85
N ARG A 58 -5.27 -15.95 -28.83
CA ARG A 58 -5.65 -16.67 -30.04
C ARG A 58 -7.04 -16.21 -30.49
N PRO A 59 -7.25 -15.97 -31.80
CA PRO A 59 -8.51 -15.43 -32.33
C PRO A 59 -9.72 -16.35 -32.10
N GLU A 60 -9.49 -17.62 -31.79
CA GLU A 60 -10.49 -18.64 -31.42
C GLU A 60 -11.06 -18.45 -30.00
N ASP A 61 -10.36 -17.75 -29.11
CA ASP A 61 -10.79 -17.48 -27.73
C ASP A 61 -11.58 -16.15 -27.62
N ILE A 62 -11.67 -15.37 -28.71
CA ILE A 62 -12.53 -14.18 -28.81
C ILE A 62 -13.94 -14.62 -29.21
N LYS A 63 -14.89 -14.51 -28.28
CA LYS A 63 -16.33 -14.54 -28.62
C LYS A 63 -16.84 -13.12 -28.77
N MET A 64 -17.34 -12.81 -29.96
CA MET A 64 -18.05 -11.56 -30.29
C MET A 64 -19.49 -11.57 -29.77
#